data_AF-A0A1X7AG45-F1
#
_entry.id   AF-A0A1X7AG45-F1
#
_cell.length_a   1.000
_cell.length_b   1.000
_cell.length_c   1.000
_cell.angle_alpha   90.00
_cell.angle_beta   90.00
_cell.angle_gamma   90.00
#
_symmetry.space_group_name_H-M   'P 1'
#
loop_
_entity.id
_entity.type
_entity.pdbx_description
1 polymer ?
#
loop_
_entity_poly.entity_id
_entity_poly.type
_entity_poly.pdbx_seq_one_letter_code
_entity_poly.pdbx_strand_id
1 'polypeptide(L)'
;MVFITLFNTEAQAFFDFNYVTTGQLNWNPENNNSLQVAITVGFSSWCSSGCIGQEYRLAIFDDYQYGTPVLGPQPVLNKYLNGPVKWSQGGQSASFNPGEWSTAALTTHTNGQVTGTLTLTFDRDVLGGLQQGSHQFTFMLVGEDTENTTHIDKRLVSILINIPSTVKISNLEDVNLFYAEWSGSWIWKQTTFCVFDSLGGWYRISFNGANNPGGSFELKSAAGRQLHYRVSYQTPGSNWQLLNAAGMMPRWFQGSRSLDCNGQNNAILRVEIYGQDVYKVPVDTYSDTLTITVSVN
;
A
#
# COMPACT_ATOMS: atom_id res chain seq x y z
N MET A 1 3.98 -77.91 -1.43
CA MET A 1 4.57 -76.65 -1.95
C MET A 1 3.55 -75.56 -1.67
N VAL A 2 3.80 -74.73 -0.66
CA VAL A 2 2.91 -73.63 -0.25
C VAL A 2 3.45 -72.37 -0.90
N PHE A 3 2.68 -71.76 -1.80
CA PHE A 3 2.99 -70.42 -2.32
C PHE A 3 2.43 -69.40 -1.33
N ILE A 4 3.32 -68.73 -0.60
CA ILE A 4 2.98 -67.54 0.17
C ILE A 4 3.22 -66.36 -0.77
N THR A 5 2.14 -65.79 -1.29
CA THR A 5 2.21 -64.53 -2.05
C THR A 5 2.13 -63.37 -1.05
N LEU A 6 3.28 -62.80 -0.68
CA LEU A 6 3.38 -61.54 0.05
C LEU A 6 3.45 -60.39 -0.97
N PHE A 7 2.31 -59.96 -1.49
CA PHE A 7 2.21 -58.60 -2.03
C PHE A 7 1.22 -57.86 -1.16
N ASN A 8 1.73 -57.06 -0.22
CA ASN A 8 0.94 -56.01 0.37
C ASN A 8 0.91 -54.87 -0.67
N THR A 9 -0.04 -54.92 -1.59
CA THR A 9 -0.36 -53.78 -2.45
C THR A 9 -1.19 -52.81 -1.62
N GLU A 10 -0.57 -52.24 -0.58
CA GLU A 10 -1.16 -51.06 0.05
C GLU A 10 -1.10 -49.96 -1.00
N ALA A 11 -2.28 -49.46 -1.39
CA ALA A 11 -2.39 -48.27 -2.18
C ALA A 11 -1.69 -47.14 -1.40
N GLN A 12 -0.65 -46.56 -2.01
CA GLN A 12 0.02 -45.39 -1.44
C GLN A 12 -0.35 -44.20 -2.32
N ALA A 13 -0.95 -43.20 -1.68
CA ALA A 13 -1.16 -41.89 -2.25
C ALA A 13 -0.04 -40.97 -1.74
N PHE A 14 0.50 -40.13 -2.63
CA PHE A 14 1.55 -39.17 -2.29
C PHE A 14 1.14 -37.77 -2.70
N PHE A 15 1.46 -36.80 -1.84
CA PHE A 15 1.23 -35.37 -2.04
C PHE A 15 2.57 -34.66 -1.90
N ASP A 16 3.11 -34.11 -2.99
CA ASP A 16 4.39 -33.39 -2.96
C ASP A 16 4.30 -32.06 -3.73
N PHE A 17 4.65 -30.96 -3.08
CA PHE A 17 4.72 -29.64 -3.70
C PHE A 17 5.89 -29.57 -4.69
N ASN A 18 5.55 -29.36 -5.95
CA ASN A 18 6.53 -29.20 -7.02
C ASN A 18 7.08 -27.77 -7.06
N TYR A 19 6.17 -26.78 -7.01
CA TYR A 19 6.54 -25.37 -7.04
C TYR A 19 5.47 -24.48 -6.41
N VAL A 20 5.92 -23.30 -6.00
CA VAL A 20 5.07 -22.17 -5.66
C VAL A 20 5.65 -20.95 -6.35
N THR A 21 4.83 -20.22 -7.09
CA THR A 21 5.23 -18.96 -7.73
C THR A 21 4.42 -17.82 -7.16
N THR A 22 5.13 -16.83 -6.62
CA THR A 22 4.57 -15.57 -6.14
C THR A 22 5.00 -14.43 -7.06
N GLY A 23 4.13 -13.44 -7.22
CA GLY A 23 4.48 -12.17 -7.86
C GLY A 23 5.02 -11.18 -6.85
N GLN A 24 5.76 -10.19 -7.33
CA GLN A 24 6.01 -8.95 -6.59
C GLN A 24 4.78 -8.04 -6.73
N LEU A 25 4.37 -7.43 -5.63
CA LEU A 25 3.21 -6.54 -5.62
C LEU A 25 3.62 -5.13 -5.20
N ASN A 26 3.19 -4.16 -6.01
CA ASN A 26 3.28 -2.75 -5.66
C ASN A 26 1.92 -2.34 -5.10
N TRP A 27 1.88 -2.06 -3.80
CA TRP A 27 0.66 -1.61 -3.16
C TRP A 27 0.53 -0.10 -3.32
N ASN A 28 -0.63 0.38 -3.80
CA ASN A 28 -0.92 1.82 -3.82
C ASN A 28 -2.10 2.10 -2.86
N PRO A 29 -1.88 2.84 -1.76
CA PRO A 29 -2.92 3.15 -0.79
C PRO A 29 -4.05 4.04 -1.34
N GLU A 30 -3.85 4.72 -2.47
CA GLU A 30 -4.85 5.63 -3.06
C GLU A 30 -6.01 4.89 -3.75
N ASN A 31 -5.73 3.71 -4.33
CA ASN A 31 -6.65 3.07 -5.29
C ASN A 31 -7.17 1.69 -4.86
N ASN A 32 -6.58 1.07 -3.85
CA ASN A 32 -6.86 -0.32 -3.51
C ASN A 32 -7.59 -0.45 -2.16
N ASN A 33 -8.91 -0.69 -2.23
CA ASN A 33 -9.73 -1.02 -1.06
C ASN A 33 -9.33 -2.37 -0.41
N SER A 34 -8.64 -3.24 -1.14
CA SER A 34 -8.04 -4.49 -0.64
C SER A 34 -6.92 -4.93 -1.57
N LEU A 35 -5.79 -5.41 -1.04
CA LEU A 35 -4.72 -6.00 -1.84
C LEU A 35 -4.89 -7.52 -1.87
N GLN A 36 -5.22 -8.07 -3.04
CA GLN A 36 -5.31 -9.52 -3.23
C GLN A 36 -4.05 -10.07 -3.89
N VAL A 37 -3.53 -11.16 -3.34
CA VAL A 37 -2.34 -11.87 -3.85
C VAL A 37 -2.78 -13.23 -4.31
N ALA A 38 -2.65 -13.50 -5.60
CA ALA A 38 -2.83 -14.83 -6.16
C ALA A 38 -1.47 -15.54 -6.26
N ILE A 39 -1.39 -16.73 -5.70
CA ILE A 39 -0.19 -17.56 -5.64
C ILE A 39 -0.51 -18.85 -6.38
N THR A 40 0.25 -19.15 -7.41
CA THR A 40 0.10 -20.40 -8.14
C THR A 40 0.89 -21.49 -7.42
N VAL A 41 0.20 -22.58 -7.10
CA VAL A 41 0.76 -23.73 -6.40
C VAL A 41 0.63 -24.94 -7.32
N GLY A 42 1.74 -25.62 -7.56
CA GLY A 42 1.79 -26.89 -8.27
C GLY A 42 2.22 -28.01 -7.33
N PHE A 43 1.48 -29.12 -7.32
CA PHE A 43 1.83 -30.32 -6.58
C PHE A 43 1.56 -31.58 -7.40
N SER A 44 2.20 -32.67 -7.04
CA SER A 44 1.97 -33.99 -7.63
C SER A 44 0.95 -34.74 -6.80
N SER A 45 -0.05 -35.29 -7.47
CA SER A 45 -0.93 -36.32 -6.90
C SER A 45 -0.66 -37.63 -7.63
N TRP A 46 -0.29 -38.66 -6.88
CA TRP A 46 -0.04 -39.98 -7.46
C TRP A 46 -0.58 -41.10 -6.59
N CYS A 47 -1.13 -42.12 -7.24
CA CYS A 47 -1.67 -43.30 -6.62
C CYS A 47 -1.23 -44.57 -7.34
N SER A 48 -0.73 -45.53 -6.55
CA SER A 48 -0.10 -46.76 -7.04
C SER A 48 -1.07 -47.79 -7.61
N SER A 49 -2.25 -48.00 -6.99
CA SER A 49 -3.35 -48.81 -7.53
C SER A 49 -4.60 -48.75 -6.65
N GLY A 50 -5.80 -48.61 -7.24
CA GLY A 50 -7.07 -48.85 -6.55
C GLY A 50 -7.75 -47.64 -5.89
N CYS A 51 -7.13 -46.45 -5.90
CA CYS A 51 -7.79 -45.22 -5.49
C CYS A 51 -8.37 -44.45 -6.70
N ILE A 52 -9.41 -43.64 -6.48
CA ILE A 52 -10.14 -42.87 -7.51
C ILE A 52 -9.70 -41.38 -7.50
N GLY A 53 -8.56 -41.11 -6.90
CA GLY A 53 -8.04 -39.78 -6.66
C GLY A 53 -7.37 -39.69 -5.30
N GLN A 54 -7.10 -38.47 -4.88
CA GLN A 54 -6.53 -38.16 -3.58
C GLN A 54 -7.41 -37.10 -2.90
N GLU A 55 -7.89 -37.40 -1.70
CA GLU A 55 -8.40 -36.39 -0.77
C GLU A 55 -7.24 -35.72 -0.05
N TYR A 56 -7.20 -34.39 -0.11
CA TYR A 56 -6.17 -33.60 0.56
C TYR A 56 -6.78 -32.37 1.22
N ARG A 57 -6.06 -31.84 2.19
CA ARG A 57 -6.38 -30.56 2.84
C ARG A 57 -5.16 -29.66 2.86
N LEU A 58 -5.41 -28.35 2.86
CA LEU A 58 -4.36 -27.33 2.85
C LEU A 58 -4.45 -26.48 4.11
N ALA A 59 -3.30 -25.98 4.56
CA ALA A 59 -3.20 -25.00 5.62
C ALA A 59 -2.00 -24.07 5.39
N ILE A 60 -1.99 -22.91 6.06
CA ILE A 60 -0.82 -22.05 6.11
C ILE A 60 -0.42 -21.74 7.55
N PHE A 61 0.88 -21.69 7.81
CA PHE A 61 1.46 -21.46 9.14
C PHE A 61 2.70 -20.58 9.05
N ASP A 62 3.02 -19.86 10.13
CA ASP A 62 4.23 -19.03 10.17
C ASP A 62 5.43 -19.73 10.77
N ASP A 63 5.22 -20.83 11.49
CA ASP A 63 6.30 -21.55 12.15
C ASP A 63 6.87 -22.66 11.26
N TYR A 64 8.20 -22.74 11.27
CA TYR A 64 9.03 -23.70 10.56
C TYR A 64 9.19 -25.02 11.34
N GLN A 65 8.68 -25.13 12.56
CA GLN A 65 8.92 -26.30 13.42
C GLN A 65 8.52 -27.63 12.74
N TYR A 66 9.50 -28.53 12.67
CA TYR A 66 9.43 -29.84 12.03
C TYR A 66 8.49 -30.80 12.78
N GLY A 67 7.86 -31.73 12.04
CA GLY A 67 7.29 -32.95 12.62
C GLY A 67 5.79 -33.16 12.49
N THR A 68 4.98 -32.15 12.78
CA THR A 68 3.50 -32.17 12.62
C THR A 68 3.05 -30.72 12.69
N PRO A 69 2.09 -30.25 11.89
CA PRO A 69 1.47 -28.94 12.12
C PRO A 69 0.77 -28.99 13.47
N VAL A 70 1.48 -28.59 14.53
CA VAL A 70 0.85 -28.30 15.81
C VAL A 70 0.04 -27.05 15.53
N LEU A 71 -1.29 -27.15 15.63
CA LEU A 71 -2.19 -26.01 15.63
C LEU A 71 -1.75 -25.08 16.77
N GLY A 72 -0.90 -24.11 16.43
CA GLY A 72 -0.20 -23.24 17.36
C GLY A 72 -0.82 -21.84 17.40
N PRO A 73 -0.24 -20.92 18.19
CA PRO A 73 -0.71 -19.53 18.24
C PRO A 73 -0.76 -18.93 16.84
N GLN A 74 -1.76 -18.06 16.60
CA GLN A 74 -2.10 -17.62 15.25
C GLN A 74 -0.91 -16.98 14.50
N PRO A 75 -0.80 -17.23 13.19
CA PRO A 75 0.21 -16.62 12.33
C PRO A 75 0.31 -15.08 12.50
N VAL A 76 1.53 -14.56 12.62
CA VAL A 76 1.94 -13.19 12.26
C VAL A 76 1.37 -12.77 10.90
N LEU A 77 1.18 -13.66 9.93
CA LEU A 77 0.48 -13.35 8.69
C LEU A 77 -0.99 -12.99 8.92
N ASN A 78 -1.66 -13.61 9.90
CA ASN A 78 -3.08 -13.41 10.15
C ASN A 78 -3.43 -11.97 10.53
N LYS A 79 -2.55 -11.26 11.25
CA LYS A 79 -2.78 -9.82 11.54
C LYS A 79 -2.81 -8.96 10.28
N TYR A 80 -2.24 -9.42 9.17
CA TYR A 80 -2.17 -8.67 7.92
C TYR A 80 -3.26 -9.07 6.93
N LEU A 81 -4.03 -10.13 7.18
CA LEU A 81 -5.07 -10.60 6.27
C LEU A 81 -6.44 -10.03 6.67
N ASN A 82 -7.21 -9.64 5.67
CA ASN A 82 -8.62 -9.30 5.81
C ASN A 82 -9.46 -10.50 5.36
N GLY A 83 -9.71 -11.41 6.31
CA GLY A 83 -10.52 -12.61 6.12
C GLY A 83 -9.71 -13.86 5.77
N PRO A 84 -10.41 -14.96 5.41
CA PRO A 84 -9.77 -16.25 5.24
C PRO A 84 -9.01 -16.35 3.92
N VAL A 85 -8.03 -17.25 3.91
CA VAL A 85 -7.33 -17.68 2.70
C VAL A 85 -8.33 -18.44 1.82
N LYS A 86 -8.23 -18.25 0.50
CA LYS A 86 -9.05 -18.96 -0.48
C LYS A 86 -8.18 -19.85 -1.35
N TRP A 87 -8.67 -21.04 -1.65
CA TRP A 87 -8.09 -21.96 -2.61
C TRP A 87 -9.06 -22.16 -3.77
N SER A 88 -8.54 -22.27 -5.00
CA SER A 88 -9.31 -22.62 -6.19
C SER A 88 -8.52 -23.54 -7.11
N GLN A 89 -9.12 -24.64 -7.53
CA GLN A 89 -8.54 -25.59 -8.48
C GLN A 89 -9.64 -26.32 -9.25
N GLY A 90 -9.65 -26.25 -10.59
CA GLY A 90 -10.48 -27.15 -11.40
C GLY A 90 -11.97 -27.17 -11.04
N GLY A 91 -12.55 -26.05 -10.59
CA GLY A 91 -13.93 -25.95 -10.13
C GLY A 91 -14.16 -26.24 -8.64
N GLN A 92 -13.14 -26.73 -7.93
CA GLN A 92 -13.13 -26.85 -6.48
C GLN A 92 -12.67 -25.56 -5.83
N SER A 93 -13.22 -25.26 -4.66
CA SER A 93 -12.77 -24.15 -3.83
C SER A 93 -12.82 -24.52 -2.36
N ALA A 94 -11.87 -24.02 -1.60
CA ALA A 94 -11.88 -24.11 -0.14
C ALA A 94 -11.50 -22.78 0.48
N SER A 95 -11.81 -22.63 1.76
CA SER A 95 -11.37 -21.49 2.55
C SER A 95 -10.93 -21.94 3.94
N PHE A 96 -9.93 -21.25 4.49
CA PHE A 96 -9.37 -21.52 5.82
C PHE A 96 -8.70 -20.28 6.37
N ASN A 97 -8.69 -20.16 7.69
CA ASN A 97 -7.89 -19.15 8.35
C ASN A 97 -6.44 -19.64 8.48
N PRO A 98 -5.46 -18.73 8.55
CA PRO A 98 -4.10 -19.10 8.90
C PRO A 98 -4.05 -19.85 10.25
N GLY A 99 -3.34 -20.96 10.29
CA GLY A 99 -3.32 -21.87 11.44
C GLY A 99 -4.43 -22.92 11.45
N GLU A 100 -5.34 -22.94 10.48
CA GLU A 100 -6.42 -23.92 10.34
C GLU A 100 -6.31 -24.70 9.03
N TRP A 101 -6.86 -25.90 9.01
CA TRP A 101 -7.04 -26.69 7.80
C TRP A 101 -8.19 -26.18 6.94
N SER A 102 -8.11 -26.42 5.63
CA SER A 102 -9.20 -26.19 4.68
C SER A 102 -10.51 -26.84 5.15
N THR A 103 -11.58 -26.05 5.13
CA THR A 103 -12.92 -26.45 5.60
C THR A 103 -13.54 -27.61 4.84
N ALA A 104 -13.05 -27.89 3.64
CA ALA A 104 -13.44 -29.05 2.84
C ALA A 104 -12.20 -29.87 2.49
N ALA A 105 -12.35 -31.20 2.47
CA ALA A 105 -11.44 -32.08 1.75
C ALA A 105 -11.55 -31.75 0.26
N LEU A 106 -10.39 -31.52 -0.35
CA LEU A 106 -10.25 -31.26 -1.78
C LEU A 106 -9.94 -32.58 -2.46
N THR A 107 -10.38 -32.77 -3.71
CA THR A 107 -10.16 -34.04 -4.42
C THR A 107 -9.48 -33.83 -5.75
N THR A 108 -8.50 -34.67 -6.06
CA THR A 108 -7.91 -34.72 -7.40
C THR A 108 -8.12 -36.09 -7.99
N HIS A 109 -8.93 -36.19 -9.04
CA HIS A 109 -9.33 -37.48 -9.65
C HIS A 109 -8.36 -38.00 -10.73
N THR A 110 -7.20 -37.36 -10.87
CA THR A 110 -6.22 -37.69 -11.90
C THR A 110 -4.83 -37.78 -11.30
N ASN A 111 -4.17 -38.92 -11.51
CA ASN A 111 -2.73 -39.02 -11.31
C ASN A 111 -2.03 -37.99 -12.20
N GLY A 112 -1.11 -37.23 -11.61
CA GLY A 112 -0.31 -36.24 -12.33
C GLY A 112 -0.16 -34.94 -11.57
N GLN A 113 0.22 -33.90 -12.32
CA GLN A 113 0.46 -32.59 -11.77
C GLN A 113 -0.85 -31.82 -11.65
N VAL A 114 -1.08 -31.30 -10.46
CA VAL A 114 -2.23 -30.48 -10.11
C VAL A 114 -1.75 -29.05 -9.92
N THR A 115 -2.50 -28.10 -10.48
CA THR A 115 -2.22 -26.66 -10.34
C THR A 115 -3.45 -25.96 -9.79
N GLY A 116 -3.29 -25.22 -8.71
CA GLY A 116 -4.34 -24.37 -8.17
C GLY A 116 -3.81 -23.01 -7.73
N THR A 117 -4.74 -22.18 -7.27
CA THR A 117 -4.47 -20.81 -6.87
C THR A 117 -4.85 -20.61 -5.42
N LEU A 118 -3.88 -20.16 -4.63
CA LEU A 118 -4.07 -19.66 -3.28
C LEU A 118 -4.25 -18.14 -3.34
N THR A 119 -5.35 -17.61 -2.82
CA THR A 119 -5.63 -16.17 -2.77
C THR A 119 -5.63 -15.67 -1.35
N LEU A 120 -4.76 -14.70 -1.08
CA LEU A 120 -4.66 -13.97 0.18
C LEU A 120 -5.23 -12.56 -0.02
N THR A 121 -6.07 -12.10 0.90
CA THR A 121 -6.54 -10.71 0.90
C THR A 121 -5.91 -9.99 2.07
N PHE A 122 -5.08 -8.98 1.82
CA PHE A 122 -4.43 -8.20 2.87
C PHE A 122 -5.33 -7.06 3.33
N ASP A 123 -5.26 -6.79 4.64
CA ASP A 123 -5.89 -5.66 5.29
C ASP A 123 -5.18 -4.35 4.95
N ARG A 124 -5.95 -3.39 4.45
CA ARG A 124 -5.45 -2.09 3.98
C ARG A 124 -4.88 -1.26 5.12
N ASP A 125 -5.60 -1.19 6.23
CA ASP A 125 -5.26 -0.30 7.35
C ASP A 125 -4.02 -0.84 8.08
N VAL A 126 -3.92 -2.17 8.20
CA VAL A 126 -2.73 -2.81 8.77
C VAL A 126 -1.52 -2.63 7.84
N LEU A 127 -1.67 -2.85 6.53
CA LEU A 127 -0.57 -2.59 5.57
C LEU A 127 -0.18 -1.12 5.52
N GLY A 128 -1.13 -0.19 5.61
CA GLY A 128 -0.86 1.25 5.68
C GLY A 128 -0.11 1.70 6.94
N GLY A 129 -0.09 0.86 7.97
CA GLY A 129 0.75 1.08 9.15
C GLY A 129 2.23 0.71 8.97
N LEU A 130 2.61 -0.01 7.91
CA LEU A 130 3.99 -0.42 7.66
C LEU A 130 4.82 0.72 7.05
N GLN A 131 6.12 0.76 7.37
CA GLN A 131 7.04 1.77 6.83
C GLN A 131 7.22 1.63 5.31
N GLN A 132 7.72 2.68 4.64
CA GLN A 132 8.07 2.61 3.22
C GLN A 132 9.11 1.52 2.98
N GLY A 133 9.00 0.86 1.84
CA GLY A 133 10.01 -0.07 1.35
C GLY A 133 9.43 -1.43 1.02
N SER A 134 10.34 -2.39 0.88
CA SER A 134 10.01 -3.77 0.54
C SER A 134 9.83 -4.59 1.81
N HIS A 135 8.64 -5.16 1.99
CA HIS A 135 8.31 -6.06 3.09
C HIS A 135 8.17 -7.47 2.56
N GLN A 136 8.91 -8.39 3.16
CA GLN A 136 8.83 -9.81 2.83
C GLN A 136 7.99 -10.52 3.87
N PHE A 137 6.91 -11.16 3.41
CA PHE A 137 6.06 -12.02 4.22
C PHE A 137 6.36 -13.47 3.87
N THR A 138 6.72 -14.27 4.86
CA THR A 138 7.06 -15.68 4.68
C THR A 138 6.16 -16.56 5.51
N PHE A 139 5.62 -17.63 4.92
CA PHE A 139 4.82 -18.62 5.60
C PHE A 139 5.01 -20.00 4.95
N MET A 140 4.72 -21.05 5.69
CA MET A 140 4.67 -22.42 5.20
C MET A 140 3.27 -22.72 4.66
N LEU A 141 3.18 -23.12 3.39
CA LEU A 141 2.04 -23.83 2.84
C LEU A 141 2.20 -25.31 3.18
N VAL A 142 1.19 -25.90 3.78
CA VAL A 142 1.19 -27.32 4.16
C VAL A 142 0.03 -28.00 3.45
N GLY A 143 0.31 -29.15 2.86
CA GLY A 143 -0.71 -30.05 2.35
C GLY A 143 -0.60 -31.39 3.05
N GLU A 144 -1.76 -31.96 3.35
CA GLU A 144 -1.88 -33.27 3.94
C GLU A 144 -2.78 -34.13 3.08
N ASP A 145 -2.31 -35.33 2.78
CA ASP A 145 -3.13 -36.42 2.28
C ASP A 145 -3.99 -36.95 3.44
N THR A 146 -5.30 -36.88 3.28
CA THR A 146 -6.25 -37.33 4.30
C THR A 146 -6.64 -38.79 4.16
N GLU A 147 -6.19 -39.49 3.11
CA GLU A 147 -6.47 -40.91 2.90
C GLU A 147 -5.37 -41.78 3.51
N ASN A 148 -5.76 -42.73 4.39
CA ASN A 148 -5.08 -43.94 4.91
C ASN A 148 -3.61 -43.87 5.38
N THR A 149 -2.72 -43.19 4.67
CA THR A 149 -1.32 -42.94 4.98
C THR A 149 -1.14 -41.43 5.10
N THR A 150 -1.40 -40.86 6.28
CA THR A 150 -1.26 -39.42 6.54
C THR A 150 0.13 -38.92 6.12
N HIS A 151 0.24 -38.41 4.89
CA HIS A 151 1.45 -37.86 4.32
C HIS A 151 1.32 -36.35 4.31
N ILE A 152 2.35 -35.66 4.77
CA ILE A 152 2.35 -34.21 4.90
C ILE A 152 3.58 -33.67 4.18
N ASP A 153 3.36 -32.77 3.23
CA ASP A 153 4.42 -31.99 2.61
C ASP A 153 4.24 -30.50 2.89
N LYS A 154 5.35 -29.77 2.84
CA LYS A 154 5.43 -28.36 3.23
C LYS A 154 6.26 -27.58 2.23
N ARG A 155 5.82 -26.36 1.91
CA ARG A 155 6.56 -25.43 1.07
C ARG A 155 6.64 -24.05 1.69
N LEU A 156 7.84 -23.50 1.80
CA LEU A 156 8.03 -22.10 2.17
C LEU A 156 7.57 -21.20 1.02
N VAL A 157 6.73 -20.24 1.33
CA VAL A 157 6.19 -19.24 0.41
C VAL A 157 6.62 -17.86 0.88
N SER A 158 7.16 -17.07 -0.05
CA SER A 158 7.60 -15.70 0.21
C SER A 158 6.86 -14.73 -0.70
N ILE A 159 6.21 -13.73 -0.12
CA ILE A 159 5.56 -12.64 -0.84
C ILE A 159 6.34 -11.36 -0.58
N LEU A 160 6.71 -10.65 -1.65
CA LEU A 160 7.33 -9.34 -1.55
C LEU A 160 6.28 -8.26 -1.86
N ILE A 161 5.99 -7.42 -0.88
CA ILE A 161 5.09 -6.26 -1.02
C ILE A 161 5.93 -5.00 -0.92
N ASN A 162 5.88 -4.17 -1.96
CA ASN A 162 6.49 -2.85 -1.92
C ASN A 162 5.44 -1.82 -1.53
N ILE A 163 5.78 -1.04 -0.51
CA ILE A 163 5.01 0.10 -0.06
C ILE A 163 5.76 1.35 -0.55
N PRO A 164 5.31 1.98 -1.65
CA PRO A 164 5.88 3.24 -2.10
C PRO A 164 5.50 4.35 -1.12
N SER A 165 6.35 5.36 -1.02
CA SER A 165 5.91 6.62 -0.44
C SER A 165 4.98 7.31 -1.43
N THR A 166 3.77 7.65 -0.97
CA THR A 166 2.79 8.40 -1.76
C THR A 166 2.42 9.66 -1.02
N VAL A 167 2.39 10.74 -1.79
CA VAL A 167 2.12 12.09 -1.28
C VAL A 167 1.11 12.74 -2.18
N LYS A 168 0.11 13.38 -1.58
CA LYS A 168 -0.94 14.07 -2.33
C LYS A 168 -1.25 15.40 -1.68
N ILE A 169 -1.44 16.42 -2.52
CA ILE A 169 -2.05 17.68 -2.13
C ILE A 169 -3.51 17.65 -2.58
N SER A 170 -4.43 17.95 -1.68
CA SER A 170 -5.87 18.07 -1.98
C SER A 170 -6.45 19.35 -1.37
N ASN A 171 -7.57 19.83 -1.91
CA ASN A 171 -8.25 21.07 -1.51
C ASN A 171 -7.42 22.37 -1.67
N LEU A 172 -6.42 22.37 -2.54
CA LEU A 172 -5.70 23.59 -2.87
C LEU A 172 -6.55 24.45 -3.83
N GLU A 173 -6.79 25.69 -3.43
CA GLU A 173 -7.58 26.68 -4.18
C GLU A 173 -6.75 27.88 -4.59
N ASP A 174 -7.21 28.59 -5.63
CA ASP A 174 -6.63 29.84 -6.09
C ASP A 174 -6.72 30.95 -5.04
N VAL A 175 -5.65 31.75 -4.92
CA VAL A 175 -5.60 32.88 -3.98
C VAL A 175 -5.90 34.18 -4.70
N ASN A 176 -7.13 34.68 -4.55
CA ASN A 176 -7.58 35.94 -5.13
C ASN A 176 -7.50 37.08 -4.11
N LEU A 177 -6.58 38.03 -4.32
CA LEU A 177 -6.39 39.22 -3.48
C LEU A 177 -7.14 40.41 -4.07
N PHE A 178 -7.98 41.07 -3.27
CA PHE A 178 -8.65 42.30 -3.67
C PHE A 178 -8.12 43.51 -2.89
N TYR A 179 -7.87 44.61 -3.58
CA TYR A 179 -7.39 45.85 -2.95
C TYR A 179 -8.34 46.37 -1.86
N ALA A 180 -9.65 46.16 -2.01
CA ALA A 180 -10.65 46.55 -1.02
C ALA A 180 -10.53 45.80 0.33
N GLU A 181 -9.84 44.66 0.35
CA GLU A 181 -9.61 43.83 1.54
C GLU A 181 -8.35 44.24 2.31
N TRP A 182 -7.80 45.41 2.01
CA TRP A 182 -6.60 45.91 2.66
C TRP A 182 -6.83 46.18 4.15
N SER A 183 -6.10 45.45 5.00
CA SER A 183 -5.93 45.76 6.42
C SER A 183 -4.46 46.02 6.79
N GLY A 184 -4.15 47.15 7.42
CA GLY A 184 -2.81 47.42 7.96
C GLY A 184 -1.75 47.73 6.89
N SER A 185 -0.57 47.12 6.94
CA SER A 185 0.52 47.39 5.98
C SER A 185 0.60 46.38 4.84
N TRP A 186 -0.20 45.32 4.87
CA TRP A 186 -0.13 44.19 3.95
C TRP A 186 -1.52 43.84 3.43
N ILE A 187 -1.59 43.50 2.14
CA ILE A 187 -2.75 42.84 1.55
C ILE A 187 -2.42 41.36 1.52
N TRP A 188 -3.25 40.53 2.15
CA TRP A 188 -2.96 39.10 2.25
C TRP A 188 -4.23 38.27 2.25
N LYS A 189 -4.09 37.03 1.81
CA LYS A 189 -5.14 36.02 1.86
C LYS A 189 -4.53 34.67 2.11
N GLN A 190 -5.31 33.83 2.77
CA GLN A 190 -4.92 32.47 3.12
C GLN A 190 -5.74 31.48 2.30
N THR A 191 -5.10 30.37 1.94
CA THR A 191 -5.75 29.14 1.51
C THR A 191 -5.26 28.01 2.40
N THR A 192 -6.10 27.00 2.57
CA THR A 192 -5.80 25.83 3.38
C THR A 192 -5.96 24.60 2.52
N PHE A 193 -5.07 23.62 2.70
CA PHE A 193 -5.10 22.39 1.92
C PHE A 193 -4.64 21.20 2.77
N CYS A 194 -4.86 20.01 2.25
CA CYS A 194 -4.41 18.78 2.87
C CYS A 194 -3.15 18.28 2.17
N VAL A 195 -2.10 18.01 2.95
CA VAL A 195 -0.92 17.25 2.54
C VAL A 195 -1.05 15.86 3.14
N PHE A 196 -1.47 14.92 2.32
CA PHE A 196 -1.46 13.50 2.61
C PHE A 196 -0.06 12.93 2.39
N ASP A 197 0.38 12.12 3.34
CA ASP A 197 1.50 11.21 3.23
C ASP A 197 1.03 9.85 3.72
N SER A 198 1.20 8.80 2.91
CA SER A 198 0.67 7.47 3.23
C SER A 198 1.10 6.90 4.58
N LEU A 199 2.20 7.40 5.15
CA LEU A 199 2.78 6.94 6.41
C LEU A 199 2.64 7.96 7.54
N GLY A 200 2.10 9.16 7.25
CA GLY A 200 2.10 10.29 8.16
C GLY A 200 3.49 10.78 8.50
N GLY A 201 4.42 10.60 7.56
CA GLY A 201 5.82 10.99 7.66
C GLY A 201 6.02 12.50 7.64
N TRP A 202 7.28 12.89 7.69
CA TRP A 202 7.69 14.29 7.58
C TRP A 202 7.91 14.66 6.12
N TYR A 203 7.43 15.83 5.71
CA TYR A 203 7.65 16.41 4.39
C TYR A 203 8.28 17.79 4.46
N ARG A 204 8.94 18.18 3.37
CA ARG A 204 9.28 19.57 3.06
C ARG A 204 8.44 20.02 1.88
N ILE A 205 8.22 21.33 1.83
CA ILE A 205 7.43 21.98 0.79
C ILE A 205 8.27 23.07 0.16
N SER A 206 8.26 23.16 -1.16
CA SER A 206 8.90 24.23 -1.92
C SER A 206 7.89 24.94 -2.80
N PHE A 207 8.23 26.19 -3.09
CA PHE A 207 7.40 27.12 -3.82
C PHE A 207 8.22 27.73 -4.96
N ASN A 208 7.63 27.85 -6.15
CA ASN A 208 8.26 28.48 -7.30
C ASN A 208 7.22 29.23 -8.15
N GLY A 209 7.42 30.53 -8.35
CA GLY A 209 6.54 31.35 -9.18
C GLY A 209 6.88 31.20 -10.67
N ALA A 210 5.88 31.20 -11.53
CA ALA A 210 6.06 31.05 -12.98
C ALA A 210 6.61 32.31 -13.64
N ASN A 211 6.29 33.49 -13.10
CA ASN A 211 6.72 34.77 -13.66
C ASN A 211 8.22 35.08 -13.49
N ASN A 212 8.86 34.53 -12.46
CA ASN A 212 10.30 34.62 -12.24
C ASN A 212 10.85 33.32 -11.61
N PRO A 213 10.95 32.23 -12.40
CA PRO A 213 11.31 30.91 -11.88
C PRO A 213 12.67 30.90 -11.18
N GLY A 214 12.73 30.37 -9.96
CA GLY A 214 13.94 30.35 -9.14
C GLY A 214 14.30 31.68 -8.48
N GLY A 215 13.59 32.77 -8.80
CA GLY A 215 13.81 34.12 -8.29
C GLY A 215 12.78 34.57 -7.26
N SER A 216 12.61 35.89 -7.13
CA SER A 216 11.57 36.50 -6.30
C SER A 216 10.17 36.15 -6.80
N PHE A 217 9.21 36.11 -5.88
CA PHE A 217 7.81 35.93 -6.23
C PHE A 217 7.21 37.23 -6.79
N GLU A 218 6.60 37.15 -7.98
CA GLU A 218 6.16 38.31 -8.74
C GLU A 218 4.84 38.05 -9.46
N LEU A 219 3.86 38.94 -9.28
CA LEU A 219 2.69 39.01 -10.14
C LEU A 219 3.01 39.89 -11.36
N LYS A 220 2.51 39.51 -12.54
CA LYS A 220 2.67 40.29 -13.78
C LYS A 220 1.32 40.69 -14.36
N SER A 221 1.25 41.91 -14.89
CA SER A 221 0.11 42.36 -15.69
C SER A 221 0.34 42.13 -17.19
N ALA A 222 -0.71 42.24 -18.00
CA ALA A 222 -0.61 42.12 -19.46
C ALA A 222 0.35 43.16 -20.09
N ALA A 223 0.53 44.31 -19.44
CA ALA A 223 1.46 45.35 -19.85
C ALA A 223 2.91 45.10 -19.38
N GLY A 224 3.21 43.94 -18.77
CA GLY A 224 4.54 43.57 -18.30
C GLY A 224 4.97 44.22 -16.99
N ARG A 225 4.05 44.89 -16.28
CA ARG A 225 4.32 45.49 -14.97
C ARG A 225 4.41 44.41 -13.91
N GLN A 226 5.23 44.64 -12.89
CA GLN A 226 5.54 43.66 -11.86
C GLN A 226 5.10 44.16 -10.48
N LEU A 227 4.62 43.22 -9.66
CA LEU A 227 4.29 43.46 -8.27
C LEU A 227 4.82 42.29 -7.44
N HIS A 228 5.73 42.57 -6.49
CA HIS A 228 6.32 41.53 -5.66
C HIS A 228 5.33 41.06 -4.60
N TYR A 229 5.33 39.76 -4.35
CA TYR A 229 4.64 39.16 -3.23
C TYR A 229 5.60 38.28 -2.44
N ARG A 230 5.14 37.79 -1.29
CA ARG A 230 5.85 36.78 -0.52
C ARG A 230 4.90 35.68 -0.11
N VAL A 231 5.48 34.53 0.18
CA VAL A 231 4.76 33.33 0.60
C VAL A 231 5.07 33.06 2.06
N SER A 232 4.02 32.91 2.85
CA SER A 232 4.10 32.44 4.23
C SER A 232 3.38 31.09 4.35
N TYR A 233 3.95 30.16 5.10
CA TYR A 233 3.40 28.81 5.29
C TYR A 233 3.42 28.40 6.75
N GLN A 234 2.38 27.69 7.18
CA GLN A 234 2.34 27.06 8.49
C GLN A 234 1.44 25.81 8.48
N THR A 235 1.61 24.96 9.48
CA THR A 235 0.58 23.99 9.89
C THR A 235 -0.22 24.55 11.08
N PRO A 236 -1.45 24.09 11.33
CA PRO A 236 -2.22 24.51 12.50
C PRO A 236 -1.40 24.42 13.80
N GLY A 237 -1.36 25.50 14.58
CA GLY A 237 -0.61 25.59 15.84
C GLY A 237 0.90 25.83 15.72
N SER A 238 1.45 25.99 14.51
CA SER A 238 2.87 26.32 14.29
C SER A 238 3.08 27.81 13.98
N ASN A 239 4.35 28.24 13.99
CA ASN A 239 4.72 29.60 13.58
C ASN A 239 4.89 29.70 12.06
N TRP A 240 4.38 30.78 11.48
CA TRP A 240 4.62 31.14 10.08
C TRP A 240 6.10 31.06 9.70
N GLN A 241 6.37 30.37 8.60
CA GLN A 241 7.64 30.38 7.88
C GLN A 241 7.47 31.20 6.61
N LEU A 242 8.46 32.00 6.25
CA LEU A 242 8.34 33.00 5.20
C LEU A 242 9.42 32.81 4.14
N LEU A 243 9.03 32.95 2.88
CA LEU A 243 9.89 32.97 1.72
C LEU A 243 9.60 34.21 0.88
N ASN A 244 10.64 34.98 0.57
CA ASN A 244 10.58 36.12 -0.35
C ASN A 244 10.94 35.73 -1.80
N ALA A 245 11.43 34.50 -1.99
CA ALA A 245 11.86 33.97 -3.28
C ALA A 245 11.61 32.46 -3.32
N ALA A 246 11.63 31.91 -4.53
CA ALA A 246 11.49 30.48 -4.77
C ALA A 246 12.48 29.68 -3.92
N GLY A 247 12.01 28.55 -3.40
CA GLY A 247 12.83 27.73 -2.52
C GLY A 247 12.01 26.79 -1.66
N MET A 248 12.75 26.01 -0.87
CA MET A 248 12.19 25.04 0.05
C MET A 248 12.08 25.65 1.44
N MET A 249 10.94 25.43 2.11
CA MET A 249 10.78 25.82 3.50
C MET A 249 11.87 25.17 4.37
N PRO A 250 12.42 25.89 5.37
CA PRO A 250 13.55 25.42 6.15
C PRO A 250 13.18 24.29 7.13
N ARG A 251 11.89 24.13 7.43
CA ARG A 251 11.37 23.14 8.37
C ARG A 251 10.74 21.96 7.66
N TRP A 252 10.71 20.85 8.39
CA TRP A 252 9.88 19.70 8.09
C TRP A 252 8.51 19.88 8.73
N PHE A 253 7.49 19.36 8.06
CA PHE A 253 6.10 19.38 8.51
C PHE A 253 5.55 17.96 8.49
N GLN A 254 4.54 17.67 9.31
CA GLN A 254 3.98 16.33 9.39
C GLN A 254 2.81 16.17 8.41
N GLY A 255 2.87 15.15 7.55
CA GLY A 255 1.81 14.77 6.64
C GLY A 255 0.67 14.05 7.36
N SER A 256 -0.53 14.08 6.78
CA SER A 256 -1.67 13.31 7.27
C SER A 256 -1.64 11.88 6.72
N ARG A 257 -1.97 10.89 7.56
CA ARG A 257 -2.25 9.51 7.13
C ARG A 257 -3.61 9.33 6.45
N SER A 258 -4.52 10.27 6.65
CA SER A 258 -5.80 10.27 5.93
C SER A 258 -5.68 11.04 4.62
N LEU A 259 -6.20 10.45 3.54
CA LEU A 259 -6.18 10.97 2.18
C LEU A 259 -6.88 12.35 2.06
N ASP A 260 -7.87 12.59 2.90
CA ASP A 260 -8.63 13.83 3.01
C ASP A 260 -8.32 14.60 4.30
N CYS A 261 -7.26 14.21 5.02
CA CYS A 261 -6.89 14.77 6.31
C CYS A 261 -8.05 14.75 7.34
N ASN A 262 -8.90 13.71 7.27
CA ASN A 262 -10.12 13.53 8.08
C ASN A 262 -11.15 14.65 7.85
N GLY A 263 -11.24 15.13 6.60
CA GLY A 263 -12.10 16.25 6.22
C GLY A 263 -11.63 17.62 6.73
N GLN A 264 -10.40 17.72 7.24
CA GLN A 264 -9.79 18.97 7.72
C GLN A 264 -8.52 19.28 6.91
N ASN A 265 -8.04 20.52 6.90
CA ASN A 265 -6.78 20.86 6.24
C ASN A 265 -5.63 20.93 7.25
N ASN A 266 -4.48 20.34 6.93
CA ASN A 266 -3.29 20.33 7.80
C ASN A 266 -2.20 21.34 7.35
N ALA A 267 -2.43 22.07 6.26
CA ALA A 267 -1.52 23.05 5.70
C ALA A 267 -2.23 24.38 5.45
N ILE A 268 -1.55 25.49 5.74
CA ILE A 268 -2.03 26.86 5.56
C ILE A 268 -0.98 27.64 4.78
N LEU A 269 -1.35 28.11 3.60
CA LEU A 269 -0.56 28.99 2.75
C LEU A 269 -1.15 30.40 2.81
N ARG A 270 -0.28 31.40 2.94
CA ARG A 270 -0.62 32.81 2.86
C ARG A 270 0.20 33.47 1.78
N VAL A 271 -0.47 34.20 0.90
CA VAL A 271 0.16 35.09 -0.08
C VAL A 271 0.00 36.51 0.41
N GLU A 272 1.09 37.27 0.43
CA GLU A 272 1.13 38.63 1.02
C GLU A 272 1.82 39.61 0.07
N ILE A 273 1.22 40.79 -0.10
CA ILE A 273 1.75 41.91 -0.88
C ILE A 273 1.87 43.12 0.04
N TYR A 274 3.01 43.81 -0.02
CA TYR A 274 3.21 45.01 0.77
C TYR A 274 2.37 46.15 0.19
N GLY A 275 1.51 46.77 1.00
CA GLY A 275 0.52 47.73 0.50
C GLY A 275 1.13 48.96 -0.17
N GLN A 276 2.33 49.39 0.25
CA GLN A 276 3.02 50.51 -0.40
C GLN A 276 3.47 50.20 -1.83
N ASP A 277 3.69 48.93 -2.18
CA ASP A 277 4.09 48.56 -3.54
C ASP A 277 2.89 48.54 -4.48
N VAL A 278 1.69 48.28 -3.95
CA VAL A 278 0.44 48.36 -4.71
C VAL A 278 0.15 49.80 -5.18
N TYR A 279 0.46 50.81 -4.36
CA TYR A 279 0.29 52.21 -4.78
C TYR A 279 1.25 52.67 -5.88
N LYS A 280 2.38 51.96 -6.07
CA LYS A 280 3.38 52.32 -7.08
C LYS A 280 3.05 51.74 -8.45
N VAL A 281 2.06 50.84 -8.53
CA VAL A 281 1.65 50.21 -9.77
C VAL A 281 0.28 50.73 -10.21
N PRO A 282 0.03 50.92 -11.52
CA PRO A 282 -1.28 51.33 -12.00
C PRO A 282 -2.35 50.26 -11.78
N VAL A 283 -3.62 50.68 -11.78
CA VAL A 283 -4.77 49.77 -11.69
C VAL A 283 -4.79 48.83 -12.91
N ASP A 284 -4.65 47.53 -12.66
CA ASP A 284 -4.63 46.46 -13.67
C ASP A 284 -4.87 45.11 -12.97
N THR A 285 -5.04 44.04 -13.74
CA THR A 285 -5.03 42.66 -13.23
C THR A 285 -3.60 42.12 -13.25
N TYR A 286 -3.16 41.57 -12.11
CA TYR A 286 -1.85 40.98 -11.93
C TYR A 286 -2.01 39.52 -11.51
N SER A 287 -1.29 38.61 -12.17
CA SER A 287 -1.38 37.16 -11.90
C SER A 287 -0.01 36.50 -11.92
N ASP A 288 0.12 35.39 -11.21
CA ASP A 288 1.25 34.44 -11.25
C ASP A 288 0.72 33.03 -11.02
N THR A 289 1.46 32.02 -11.49
CA THR A 289 1.21 30.62 -11.16
C THR A 289 2.24 30.15 -10.16
N LEU A 290 1.82 29.92 -8.92
CA LEU A 290 2.69 29.40 -7.85
C LEU A 290 2.68 27.87 -7.89
N THR A 291 3.81 27.27 -8.28
CA THR A 291 4.01 25.82 -8.21
C THR A 291 4.41 25.42 -6.80
N ILE A 292 3.70 24.45 -6.24
CA ILE A 292 3.97 23.86 -4.93
C ILE A 292 4.48 22.44 -5.13
N THR A 293 5.64 22.13 -4.58
CA THR A 293 6.21 20.77 -4.62
C THR A 293 6.40 20.26 -3.21
N VAL A 294 5.89 19.07 -2.93
CA VAL A 294 6.13 18.37 -1.66
C VAL A 294 7.16 17.28 -1.88
N SER A 295 8.12 17.19 -0.98
CA SER A 295 9.15 16.15 -0.94
C SER A 295 9.14 15.50 0.43
N VAL A 296 9.07 14.18 0.43
CA VAL A 296 9.04 13.36 1.65
C VAL A 296 10.39 12.74 1.92
N ASN A 297 10.62 12.46 3.20
CA ASN A 297 11.82 11.77 3.66
C ASN A 297 11.68 10.25 3.50
#